data_AF-F6XVM5-F1
#
_entry.id   AF-F6XVM5-F1
#
_cell.length_a   1.000
_cell.length_b   1.000
_cell.length_c   1.000
_cell.angle_alpha   90.00
_cell.angle_beta   90.00
_cell.angle_gamma   90.00
#
_symmetry.space_group_name_H-M   'P 1'
#
loop_
_entity.id
_entity.type
_entity.pdbx_description
1 polymer ?
#
loop_
_entity_poly.entity_id
_entity_poly.type
_entity_poly.pdbx_seq_one_letter_code
_entity_poly.pdbx_strand_id
1 'polypeptide(L)' 'PAASGLSRQVRSFSTSVVRPFAKLVRPPVQVYGIEGRYATALYSAASKEKKLDQVEKELLRVGIYLLKMVA' A
#
# COMPACT_ATOMS: atom_id res chain seq x y z
N PRO A 1 20.63 -48.43 18.27
CA PRO A 1 21.25 -48.16 16.96
C PRO A 1 20.25 -47.45 16.03
N ALA A 2 20.52 -46.16 15.77
CA ALA A 2 19.72 -45.28 14.94
C ALA A 2 19.98 -45.54 13.45
N ALA A 3 18.92 -45.58 12.63
CA ALA A 3 19.02 -45.46 11.18
C ALA A 3 17.81 -44.68 10.63
N SER A 4 18.12 -43.44 10.29
CA SER A 4 17.39 -42.46 9.50
C SER A 4 16.71 -43.02 8.22
N GLY A 5 15.47 -42.58 7.97
CA GLY A 5 14.77 -42.79 6.71
C GLY A 5 13.82 -41.63 6.38
N LEU A 6 14.34 -40.68 5.60
CA LEU A 6 13.67 -39.69 4.76
C LEU A 6 12.22 -39.27 5.10
N SER A 7 12.07 -38.11 5.75
CA SER A 7 11.03 -37.16 5.38
C SER A 7 11.58 -35.75 5.55
N ARG A 8 12.45 -35.35 4.59
CA ARG A 8 12.84 -33.95 4.41
C ARG A 8 11.59 -33.20 3.96
N GLN A 9 10.76 -32.81 4.92
CA GLN A 9 9.72 -31.81 4.74
C GLN A 9 10.45 -30.50 4.41
N VAL A 10 10.80 -30.34 3.13
CA VAL A 10 11.23 -29.06 2.59
C VAL A 10 10.05 -28.17 2.86
N ARG A 11 10.23 -27.27 3.83
CA ARG A 11 9.31 -26.17 4.09
C ARG A 11 9.12 -25.49 2.74
N SER A 12 8.01 -25.80 2.08
CA SER A 12 7.53 -25.01 0.96
C SER A 12 7.14 -23.69 1.60
N PHE A 13 8.10 -22.77 1.69
CA PHE A 13 7.80 -21.36 1.81
C PHE A 13 7.13 -21.00 0.49
N SER A 14 5.83 -21.23 0.45
CA SER A 14 4.97 -20.76 -0.61
C SER A 14 5.21 -19.26 -0.70
N THR A 15 6.00 -18.84 -1.69
CA THR A 15 6.19 -17.44 -2.05
C THR A 15 4.91 -16.97 -2.72
N SER A 16 3.80 -17.07 -2.00
CA SER A 16 2.62 -16.28 -2.28
C SER A 16 2.96 -14.87 -1.84
N VAL A 17 3.72 -14.17 -2.69
CA VAL A 17 3.68 -12.71 -2.77
C VAL A 17 2.32 -12.32 -3.38
N VAL A 18 1.22 -12.90 -2.89
CA VAL A 18 -0.10 -12.31 -3.00
C VAL A 18 -0.12 -11.27 -1.88
N ARG A 19 0.55 -10.14 -2.16
CA ARG A 19 0.25 -8.90 -1.48
C ARG A 19 -1.29 -8.80 -1.44
N PRO A 20 -1.94 -8.72 -0.28
CA PRO A 20 -3.39 -8.59 -0.21
C PRO A 20 -3.79 -7.19 -0.68
N PHE A 21 -3.63 -6.93 -1.98
CA PHE A 21 -4.17 -5.80 -2.73
C PHE A 21 -5.67 -5.99 -2.99
N ALA A 22 -6.29 -7.02 -2.40
CA ALA A 22 -7.63 -7.50 -2.71
C ALA A 22 -8.76 -6.59 -2.17
N LYS A 23 -8.45 -5.48 -1.49
CA LYS A 23 -9.47 -4.53 -0.99
C LYS A 23 -9.08 -3.05 -1.13
N LEU A 24 -8.05 -2.71 -1.91
CA LEU A 24 -7.77 -1.31 -2.26
C LEU A 24 -8.21 -1.12 -3.71
N VAL A 25 -9.11 -0.15 -3.93
CA VAL A 25 -9.55 0.27 -5.26
C VAL A 25 -8.30 0.56 -6.07
N ARG A 26 -8.04 -0.23 -7.11
CA ARG A 26 -6.83 -0.08 -7.93
C ARG A 26 -6.90 1.30 -8.60
N PRO A 27 -6.01 2.26 -8.27
CA PRO A 27 -5.97 3.51 -9.02
C PRO A 27 -5.58 3.17 -10.47
N PRO A 28 -6.22 3.78 -11.48
CA PRO A 28 -6.01 3.47 -12.90
C PRO A 28 -4.58 3.74 -13.39
N VAL A 29 -3.79 4.50 -12.64
CA VAL A 29 -2.36 4.76 -12.88
C VAL A 29 -1.54 4.09 -11.78
N GLN A 30 -0.64 3.19 -12.17
CA GLN A 30 0.32 2.57 -11.25
C GLN A 30 1.44 3.56 -10.95
N VAL A 31 1.32 4.25 -9.82
CA VAL A 31 2.33 5.17 -9.33
C VAL A 31 3.39 4.36 -8.57
N TYR A 32 4.64 4.43 -9.01
CA TYR A 32 5.77 3.68 -8.43
C TYR A 32 6.54 4.55 -7.41
N GLY A 33 7.31 3.89 -6.55
CA GLY A 33 8.08 4.56 -5.48
C GLY A 33 7.29 4.74 -4.18
N ILE A 34 7.89 5.47 -3.24
CA ILE A 34 7.34 5.71 -1.89
C ILE A 34 6.14 6.67 -1.97
N GLU A 35 6.27 7.76 -2.72
CA GLU A 35 5.22 8.73 -3.05
C GLU A 35 3.96 8.03 -3.61
N GLY A 36 4.13 7.12 -4.57
CA GLY A 36 3.02 6.39 -5.19
C GLY A 36 2.26 5.45 -4.26
N ARG A 37 2.95 4.87 -3.27
CA ARG A 37 2.32 4.06 -2.22
C ARG A 37 1.46 4.93 -1.30
N TYR A 38 1.94 6.12 -0.93
CA TYR A 38 1.16 7.07 -0.14
C TYR A 38 -0.07 7.54 -0.91
N ALA A 39 0.09 7.94 -2.18
CA ALA A 39 -1.02 8.36 -3.03
C ALA A 39 -2.08 7.25 -3.19
N THR A 40 -1.65 6.00 -3.42
CA THR A 40 -2.56 4.86 -3.57
C THR A 40 -3.31 4.52 -2.28
N ALA A 41 -2.63 4.58 -1.13
CA ALA A 41 -3.24 4.34 0.18
C ALA A 41 -4.29 5.41 0.50
N LEU A 42 -3.97 6.67 0.25
CA LEU A 42 -4.82 7.82 0.50
C LEU A 42 -6.03 7.83 -0.45
N TYR A 43 -5.84 7.56 -1.74
CA TYR A 43 -6.92 7.36 -2.70
C TYR A 43 -7.84 6.20 -2.30
N SER A 44 -7.28 5.08 -1.83
CA SER A 44 -8.09 3.93 -1.43
C SER A 44 -8.86 4.14 -0.14
N ALA A 45 -8.33 4.91 0.81
CA ALA A 45 -9.06 5.30 2.02
C ALA A 45 -10.19 6.29 1.66
N ALA A 46 -9.87 7.34 0.89
CA ALA A 46 -10.82 8.36 0.48
C ALA A 46 -11.93 7.82 -0.43
N SER A 47 -11.61 6.88 -1.33
CA SER A 47 -12.56 6.21 -2.22
C SER A 47 -13.54 5.32 -1.43
N LYS A 48 -13.07 4.63 -0.39
CA LYS A 48 -13.95 3.85 0.51
C LYS A 48 -14.91 4.71 1.31
N GLU A 49 -14.44 5.88 1.75
CA GLU A 49 -15.27 6.83 2.50
C GLU A 49 -16.13 7.76 1.62
N LYS A 50 -15.97 7.71 0.28
CA LYS A 50 -16.60 8.63 -0.69
C LYS A 50 -16.33 10.12 -0.41
N LYS A 51 -15.22 10.45 0.27
CA LYS A 51 -14.84 11.83 0.65
C LYS A 51 -13.70 12.38 -0.21
N LEU A 52 -13.66 12.00 -1.49
CA LEU A 52 -12.55 12.37 -2.39
C LEU A 52 -12.38 13.90 -2.50
N ASP A 53 -13.47 14.65 -2.67
CA ASP A 53 -13.46 16.13 -2.72
C ASP A 53 -12.89 16.80 -1.46
N GLN A 54 -13.23 16.25 -0.29
CA GLN A 54 -12.78 16.81 0.99
C GLN A 54 -11.27 16.59 1.17
N VAL A 55 -10.81 15.39 0.82
CA VAL A 55 -9.41 15.00 0.91
C VAL A 55 -8.55 15.83 -0.05
N GLU A 56 -9.05 16.13 -1.26
CA GLU A 56 -8.36 17.00 -2.22
C GLU A 56 -8.18 18.43 -1.68
N LYS A 57 -9.25 19.02 -1.13
CA LYS A 57 -9.18 20.37 -0.52
C LYS A 57 -8.22 20.46 0.65
N GLU A 58 -8.17 19.44 1.50
CA GLU A 58 -7.22 19.41 2.62
C GLU A 58 -5.78 19.23 2.16
N LEU A 59 -5.53 18.37 1.16
CA LEU A 59 -4.19 18.14 0.64
C LEU A 59 -3.58 19.42 0.04
N LEU A 60 -4.39 20.20 -0.69
CA LEU A 60 -3.99 21.53 -1.19
C LEU A 60 -3.65 22.50 -0.05
N ARG A 61 -4.44 22.48 1.02
CA ARG A 61 -4.24 23.35 2.17
C ARG A 61 -2.96 22.99 2.94
N VAL A 62 -2.69 21.69 3.11
CA VAL A 62 -1.43 21.19 3.70
C VAL A 62 -0.23 21.62 2.88
N GLY A 63 -0.30 21.54 1.55
CA GLY A 63 0.75 22.04 0.65
C GLY A 63 1.03 23.54 0.87
N ILE A 64 -0.01 24.36 0.97
CA ILE A 64 0.13 25.81 1.24
C ILE A 64 0.75 26.05 2.62
N TYR A 65 0.33 25.30 3.66
CA TYR A 65 0.91 25.43 5.01
C TYR A 65 2.37 25.01 5.06
N LEU A 66 2.75 23.92 4.40
CA LEU A 66 4.14 23.48 4.27
C LEU A 66 5.00 24.55 3.59
N LEU A 67 4.50 25.14 2.50
CA LEU A 67 5.21 26.20 1.78
C LEU A 67 5.38 27.45 2.66
N LYS A 68 4.37 27.79 3.47
CA LYS A 68 4.43 28.86 4.47
C LYS A 68 5.36 28.57 5.66
N MET A 69 5.61 27.32 5.99
CA MET A 69 6.51 26.92 7.09
C MET A 69 7.97 26.86 6.65
N VAL A 70 8.23 26.73 5.34
CA VAL A 70 9.59 26.62 4.78
C VAL A 70 10.12 27.98 4.28
N ALA A 71 9.25 28.92 3.93
CA ALA A 71 9.59 30.29 3.56
C ALA A 71 9.66 31.21 4.79
#